data_AF-A0A7X6SN42-F1
#
_entry.id   AF-A0A7X6SN42-F1
#
_cell.length_a   1.000
_cell.length_b   1.000
_cell.length_c   1.000
_cell.angle_alpha   90.00
_cell.angle_beta   90.00
_cell.angle_gamma   90.00
#
_symmetry.space_group_name_H-M   'P 1'
#
loop_
_entity.id
_entity.type
_entity.pdbx_description
1 polymer ?
#
loop_
_entity_poly.entity_id
_entity_poly.type
_entity_poly.pdbx_seq_one_letter_code
_entity_poly.pdbx_strand_id
1 'polypeptide(L)' 'MLMANNNKLQLGPINYIILGIAVILLIVGYFIMAGNEIVISPVILTIAYGVLIPLGLLYKSKPKE' A
#
# COMPACT_ATOMS: atom_id res chain seq x y z
N MET A 1 -12.52 -22.13 -25.84
CA MET A 1 -12.42 -22.33 -24.38
C MET A 1 -11.35 -21.39 -23.86
N LEU A 2 -11.73 -20.17 -23.44
CA LEU A 2 -10.79 -19.21 -22.86
C LEU A 2 -10.98 -19.27 -21.34
N MET A 3 -9.94 -19.75 -20.66
CA MET A 3 -9.85 -19.82 -19.21
C MET A 3 -9.78 -18.37 -18.70
N ALA A 4 -10.93 -17.78 -18.35
CA ALA A 4 -10.96 -16.53 -17.58
C ALA A 4 -10.38 -16.87 -16.21
N ASN A 5 -9.06 -16.75 -16.08
CA ASN A 5 -8.38 -16.94 -14.82
C ASN A 5 -8.77 -15.77 -13.93
N ASN A 6 -9.73 -16.03 -13.04
CA ASN A 6 -10.19 -15.11 -12.01
C ASN A 6 -9.13 -14.96 -10.92
N ASN A 7 -7.94 -14.48 -11.30
CA ASN A 7 -6.86 -14.04 -10.40
C ASN A 7 -7.29 -12.75 -9.68
N LYS A 8 -8.44 -12.77 -9.00
CA LYS A 8 -8.76 -11.74 -8.03
C LYS A 8 -7.61 -11.77 -7.03
N LEU A 9 -6.93 -10.64 -6.86
CA LEU A 9 -5.97 -10.45 -5.78
C LEU A 9 -6.70 -10.90 -4.51
N GLN A 10 -6.27 -12.03 -3.93
CA GLN A 10 -6.82 -12.55 -2.69
C GLN A 10 -6.29 -11.66 -1.56
N LEU A 11 -6.80 -10.42 -1.52
CA LEU A 11 -6.48 -9.43 -0.51
C LEU A 11 -7.23 -9.84 0.74
N GLY A 12 -6.51 -10.36 1.73
CA GLY A 12 -7.08 -10.64 3.03
C GLY A 12 -7.35 -9.34 3.80
N PRO A 13 -8.05 -9.43 4.94
CA PRO A 13 -8.31 -8.28 5.80
C PRO A 13 -7.02 -7.56 6.25
N ILE A 14 -5.91 -8.28 6.43
CA ILE A 14 -4.61 -7.68 6.79
C ILE A 14 -4.03 -6.82 5.66
N ASN A 15 -4.24 -7.20 4.39
CA ASN A 15 -3.83 -6.42 3.22
C ASN A 15 -4.51 -5.06 3.21
N TYR A 16 -5.82 -5.05 3.48
CA TYR A 16 -6.60 -3.82 3.55
C TYR A 16 -6.13 -2.90 4.67
N ILE A 17 -5.73 -3.44 5.83
CA ILE A 17 -5.15 -2.63 6.91
C ILE A 17 -3.84 -1.99 6.47
N ILE A 18 -2.92 -2.78 5.87
CA ILE A 18 -1.63 -2.28 5.39
C ILE A 18 -1.82 -1.20 4.31
N LEU A 19 -2.74 -1.43 3.37
CA LEU A 19 -3.07 -0.45 2.33
C LEU A 19 -3.72 0.81 2.91
N GLY A 20 -4.61 0.67 3.89
CA GLY A 20 -5.22 1.80 4.59
C GLY A 20 -4.16 2.67 5.30
N ILE A 21 -3.22 2.04 6.00
CA ILE A 21 -2.08 2.73 6.62
C ILE A 21 -1.24 3.43 5.55
N ALA A 22 -0.94 2.76 4.43
CA ALA A 22 -0.17 3.35 3.34
C ALA A 22 -0.83 4.62 2.78
N VAL A 23 -2.14 4.61 2.58
CA VAL A 23 -2.90 5.79 2.12
C VAL A 23 -2.80 6.94 3.12
N ILE A 24 -2.95 6.66 4.43
CA ILE A 24 -2.80 7.69 5.47
C ILE A 24 -1.40 8.29 5.45
N LEU A 25 -0.35 7.47 5.33
CA LEU A 25 1.04 7.95 5.23
C LEU A 25 1.25 8.81 3.98
N LEU A 26 0.64 8.45 2.84
CA LEU A 26 0.73 9.27 1.63
C LEU A 26 0.10 10.64 1.83
N ILE A 27 -1.09 10.69 2.44
CA ILE A 27 -1.78 11.95 2.74
C ILE A 27 -0.90 12.81 3.67
N VAL A 28 -0.43 12.25 4.78
CA VAL A 28 0.42 12.96 5.74
C VAL A 28 1.72 13.42 5.09
N GLY A 29 2.37 12.57 4.30
CA GLY A 29 3.60 12.89 3.57
C GLY A 29 3.40 14.07 2.61
N TYR A 30 2.28 14.11 1.89
CA TYR A 30 1.93 15.22 1.01
C TYR A 30 1.62 16.52 1.78
N PHE A 31 0.94 16.44 2.92
CA PHE A 31 0.69 17.61 3.77
C PHE A 31 1.99 18.19 4.33
N ILE A 32 2.93 17.34 4.75
CA ILE A 32 4.26 17.77 5.19
C ILE A 32 5.02 18.42 4.02
N MET A 33 4.91 17.86 2.81
CA MET A 33 5.51 18.45 1.59
C MET A 33 5.00 19.88 1.34
N ALA A 34 3.70 20.12 1.56
CA ALA A 34 3.10 21.43 1.41
C ALA A 34 3.65 22.46 2.43
N GLY A 35 4.22 21.98 3.55
CA GLY A 35 4.95 22.79 4.54
C GLY A 35 6.39 23.14 4.15
N ASN A 36 6.82 22.86 2.90
CA ASN A 36 8.17 23.10 2.39
C ASN A 36 9.26 22.18 2.98
N GLU A 37 8.86 21.06 3.58
CA GLU A 37 9.76 20.03 4.13
C GLU A 37 10.22 19.06 3.03
N ILE A 38 11.38 19.34 2.45
CA ILE A 38 11.92 18.64 1.26
C ILE A 38 12.70 17.36 1.55
N VAL A 39 12.97 17.02 2.82
CA VAL A 39 13.74 15.81 3.19
C VAL A 39 12.87 14.74 3.82
N ILE A 40 12.03 15.10 4.79
CA ILE A 40 11.20 14.15 5.53
C ILE A 40 10.05 13.63 4.67
N SER A 41 9.42 14.50 3.88
CA SER A 41 8.29 14.12 3.04
C SER A 41 8.64 13.05 1.98
N PRO A 42 9.69 13.21 1.15
CA PRO A 42 10.04 12.19 0.16
C PRO A 42 10.38 10.84 0.79
N VAL A 43 10.98 10.81 1.98
CA VAL A 43 11.29 9.56 2.69
C VAL A 43 10.01 8.83 3.10
N ILE A 44 9.06 9.55 3.71
CA ILE A 44 7.75 8.98 4.09
C ILE A 44 7.00 8.47 2.87
N LEU A 45 6.96 9.26 1.79
CA LEU A 45 6.31 8.90 0.53
C LEU A 45 6.98 7.69 -0.13
N THR A 46 8.31 7.61 -0.10
CA THR A 46 9.08 6.48 -0.66
C THR A 46 8.79 5.20 0.11
N ILE A 47 8.71 5.25 1.44
CA ILE A 47 8.38 4.07 2.25
C ILE A 47 6.93 3.65 2.01
N ALA A 48 5.99 4.59 2.00
CA ALA A 48 4.58 4.32 1.75
C ALA A 48 4.34 3.71 0.35
N TYR A 49 4.92 4.32 -0.67
CA TYR A 49 4.72 3.92 -2.07
C TYR A 49 5.61 2.76 -2.50
N GLY A 50 6.89 2.79 -2.14
CA GLY A 50 7.88 1.80 -2.56
C GLY A 50 7.87 0.51 -1.73
N VAL A 51 7.34 0.55 -0.49
CA VAL A 51 7.32 -0.62 0.40
C VAL A 51 5.89 -0.97 0.81
N LEU A 52 5.17 -0.09 1.51
CA LEU A 52 3.88 -0.48 2.11
C LEU A 52 2.82 -0.85 1.07
N ILE A 53 2.69 -0.11 -0.03
CA ILE A 53 1.71 -0.44 -1.09
C ILE A 53 2.04 -1.80 -1.73
N PRO A 54 3.27 -2.05 -2.22
CA PRO A 54 3.66 -3.35 -2.74
C PRO A 54 3.48 -4.47 -1.71
N LEU A 55 3.83 -4.26 -0.45
CA LEU A 55 3.65 -5.25 0.60
C LEU A 55 2.15 -5.52 0.82
N GLY A 56 1.33 -4.47 0.94
CA GLY A 56 -0.11 -4.58 1.08
C GLY A 56 -0.81 -5.25 -0.11
N LEU A 57 -0.24 -5.20 -1.31
CA LEU A 57 -0.77 -5.89 -2.51
C LEU A 57 -0.24 -7.31 -2.66
N LEU A 58 1.05 -7.53 -2.40
CA LEU A 58 1.75 -8.81 -2.62
C LEU A 58 1.63 -9.77 -1.43
N TYR A 59 1.28 -9.27 -0.25
CA TYR A 59 1.12 -10.09 0.94
C TYR A 59 -0.09 -11.01 0.76
N LYS A 60 0.08 -12.15 0.07
CA LYS A 60 -0.98 -13.14 -0.04
C LYS A 60 -1.28 -13.62 1.37
N SER A 61 -2.38 -13.14 1.95
CA SER A 61 -2.96 -13.78 3.11
C SER A 61 -3.20 -15.22 2.70
N LYS A 62 -2.49 -16.16 3.34
CA LYS A 62 -2.76 -17.58 3.14
C LYS A 62 -4.27 -17.76 3.25
N PRO A 63 -4.91 -18.50 2.33
CA PRO A 63 -6.30 -18.88 2.51
C PRO A 63 -6.41 -19.47 3.91
N LYS A 64 -7.24 -18.84 4.74
CA LYS A 64 -7.58 -19.36 6.06
C LYS A 64 -8.31 -20.67 5.75
N GLU A 65 -7.62 -21.79 5.99
CA GLU A 65 -8.22 -23.13 5.99
C GLU A 65 -9.39 -23.17 6.98
#